data_AF-A0A2D5T5U8-F1
#
_entry.id   AF-A0A2D5T5U8-F1
#
_cell.length_a   1.000
_cell.length_b   1.000
_cell.length_c   1.000
_cell.angle_alpha   90.00
_cell.angle_beta   90.00
_cell.angle_gamma   90.00
#
_symmetry.space_group_name_H-M   'P 1'
#
loop_
_entity.id
_entity.type
_entity.pdbx_description
1 polymer ?
#
loop_
_entity_poly.entity_id
_entity_poly.type
_entity_poly.pdbx_seq_one_letter_code
_entity_poly.pdbx_strand_id
1 'polypeptide(L)'
;MKKTALSLALVAALGLTACSQTSTQQTENNIVQIQQNFANFSEQFIHDYWKQFPEHSAWAGYGKYDDIISIPNQAYRDSTLAFANAKLNELAKFDLDSLPTAQKTDYYLIENALKRTIWHSETFKSWQWNPSNYNVSGGFATILNSRFKTDDEKFATVLKRLQYVPAYYDAAKANIDNPTLEYT
;
A
#
# COMPACT_ATOMS: atom_id res chain seq x y z
N MET A 1 45.27 49.40 58.30
CA MET A 1 45.82 48.09 57.85
C MET A 1 45.76 47.19 59.09
N LYS A 2 44.98 46.12 59.23
CA LYS A 2 44.64 45.00 58.34
C LYS A 2 43.23 44.51 58.70
N LYS A 3 42.48 44.07 57.68
CA LYS A 3 41.19 43.36 57.77
C LYS A 3 41.43 41.84 57.86
N THR A 4 40.34 41.08 58.05
CA THR A 4 40.16 39.59 57.98
C THR A 4 40.25 38.87 59.33
N ALA A 5 39.39 37.91 59.71
CA ALA A 5 38.19 37.27 59.14
C ALA A 5 37.46 36.51 60.26
N LEU A 6 36.14 36.27 60.16
CA LEU A 6 35.54 34.97 60.45
C LEU A 6 34.08 34.89 59.94
N SER A 7 33.81 33.85 59.16
CA SER A 7 32.57 33.49 58.47
C SER A 7 31.61 32.70 59.37
N LEU A 8 30.29 32.70 59.10
CA LEU A 8 29.51 31.46 58.89
C LEU A 8 28.05 31.69 58.44
N ALA A 9 27.63 30.86 57.48
CA ALA A 9 26.28 30.36 57.18
C ALA A 9 25.21 31.32 56.58
N LEU A 10 24.88 31.11 55.30
CA LEU A 10 23.66 30.38 54.89
C LEU A 10 23.66 30.17 53.35
N VAL A 11 23.85 28.93 52.92
CA VAL A 11 23.71 28.47 51.53
C VAL A 11 22.67 27.35 51.51
N ALA A 12 21.93 27.26 50.40
CA ALA A 12 21.16 26.12 49.89
C ALA A 12 19.64 26.14 50.13
N ALA A 13 18.92 26.76 49.19
CA ALA A 13 17.56 26.36 48.81
C ALA A 13 17.32 26.66 47.31
N LEU A 14 18.13 26.08 46.43
CA LEU A 14 17.93 26.13 44.98
C LEU A 14 18.25 24.77 44.38
N GLY A 15 17.23 24.13 43.80
CA GLY A 15 17.37 22.99 42.90
C GLY A 15 16.74 21.73 43.45
N LEU A 16 15.50 21.42 43.02
CA LEU A 16 14.95 20.06 42.98
C LEU A 16 13.66 19.94 42.12
N THR A 17 13.46 20.76 41.08
CA THR A 17 12.26 20.65 40.22
C THR A 17 12.53 20.41 38.72
N ALA A 18 13.78 20.13 38.31
CA ALA A 18 14.15 20.09 36.89
C ALA A 18 14.29 18.68 36.26
N CYS A 19 13.84 17.60 36.91
CA CYS A 19 14.13 16.23 36.42
C CYS A 19 12.92 15.40 35.96
N SER A 20 11.74 15.99 35.75
CA SER A 20 10.55 15.24 35.31
C SER A 20 9.93 15.71 33.99
N GLN A 21 10.43 16.77 33.35
CA GLN A 21 9.87 17.28 32.09
C GLN A 21 10.48 16.65 30.82
N THR A 22 11.67 16.07 30.91
CA THR A 22 12.39 15.54 29.73
C THR A 22 11.84 14.20 29.26
N SER A 23 11.41 13.34 30.19
CA SER A 23 10.92 11.98 29.89
C SER A 23 9.56 11.96 29.18
N THR A 24 8.66 12.87 29.54
CA THR A 24 7.32 12.96 28.94
C THR A 24 7.38 13.49 27.51
N GLN A 25 8.18 14.53 27.26
CA GLN A 25 8.36 15.09 25.91
C GLN A 25 9.04 14.10 24.95
N GLN A 26 10.02 13.32 25.42
CA GLN A 26 10.68 12.33 24.58
C GLN A 26 9.75 11.18 24.17
N THR A 27 8.84 10.79 25.07
CA THR A 27 7.84 9.73 24.81
C THR A 27 6.78 10.20 23.82
N GLU A 28 6.24 11.42 23.99
CA GLU A 28 5.27 12.01 23.07
C GLU A 28 5.85 12.22 21.67
N ASN A 29 7.07 12.76 21.56
CA ASN A 29 7.75 12.94 20.28
C ASN A 29 7.98 11.60 19.54
N ASN A 30 8.29 10.53 20.27
CA ASN A 30 8.47 9.20 19.68
C ASN A 30 7.15 8.63 19.13
N ILE A 31 6.05 8.76 19.88
CA ILE A 31 4.71 8.31 19.42
C ILE A 31 4.29 9.07 18.15
N VAL A 32 4.47 10.39 18.12
CA VAL A 32 4.17 11.20 16.93
C VAL A 32 5.00 10.74 15.72
N GLN A 33 6.29 10.47 15.92
CA GLN A 33 7.17 9.99 14.85
C GLN A 33 6.74 8.61 14.32
N ILE A 34 6.37 7.67 15.19
CA ILE A 34 5.87 6.35 14.80
C ILE A 34 4.61 6.48 13.94
N GLN A 35 3.67 7.32 14.38
CA GLN A 35 2.42 7.56 13.64
C GLN A 35 2.67 8.17 12.27
N GLN A 36 3.59 9.13 12.17
CA GLN A 36 3.98 9.74 10.90
C GLN A 36 4.67 8.72 9.98
N ASN A 37 5.56 7.88 10.52
CA ASN A 37 6.22 6.84 9.74
C ASN A 37 5.22 5.83 9.16
N PHE A 38 4.23 5.42 9.94
CA PHE A 38 3.17 4.51 9.47
C PHE A 38 2.27 5.18 8.43
N ALA A 39 1.92 6.46 8.62
CA ALA A 39 1.15 7.23 7.65
C ALA A 39 1.89 7.33 6.30
N ASN A 40 3.18 7.66 6.33
CA ASN A 40 4.02 7.71 5.13
C ASN A 40 4.13 6.35 4.44
N PHE A 41 4.27 5.26 5.21
CA PHE A 41 4.24 3.91 4.66
C PHE A 41 2.90 3.60 3.99
N SER A 42 1.79 3.95 4.63
CA SER A 42 0.44 3.67 4.12
C SER A 42 0.18 4.42 2.81
N GLU A 43 0.59 5.69 2.74
CA GLU A 43 0.50 6.48 1.50
C GLU A 43 1.35 5.87 0.39
N GLN A 44 2.62 5.54 0.68
CA GLN A 44 3.52 4.91 -0.28
C GLN A 44 3.00 3.53 -0.73
N PHE A 45 2.42 2.76 0.19
CA PHE A 45 1.79 1.48 -0.10
C PHE A 45 0.70 1.62 -1.15
N ILE A 46 -0.20 2.60 -1.01
CA ILE A 46 -1.26 2.84 -1.99
C ILE A 46 -0.68 3.24 -3.36
N HIS A 47 0.35 4.09 -3.39
CA HIS A 47 1.02 4.46 -4.63
C HIS A 47 1.65 3.26 -5.35
N ASP A 48 2.31 2.37 -4.61
CA ASP A 48 2.94 1.19 -5.17
C ASP A 48 1.89 0.13 -5.54
N TYR A 49 0.81 0.01 -4.76
CA TYR A 49 -0.31 -0.88 -5.04
C TYR A 49 -0.93 -0.54 -6.40
N TRP A 50 -1.16 0.73 -6.72
CA TRP A 50 -1.68 1.11 -8.04
C TRP A 50 -0.72 0.83 -9.19
N LYS A 51 0.59 0.81 -8.96
CA LYS A 51 1.55 0.42 -10.01
C LYS A 51 1.54 -1.08 -10.25
N GLN A 52 1.43 -1.87 -9.17
CA GLN A 52 1.37 -3.34 -9.27
C GLN A 52 0.02 -3.81 -9.83
N PHE A 53 -1.07 -3.13 -9.46
CA PHE A 53 -2.44 -3.48 -9.81
C PHE A 53 -3.16 -2.31 -10.51
N PRO A 54 -2.74 -1.95 -11.74
CA PRO A 54 -3.22 -0.74 -12.41
C PRO A 54 -4.72 -0.73 -12.64
N GLU A 55 -5.35 -1.88 -12.89
CA GLU A 55 -6.80 -1.98 -13.04
C GLU A 55 -7.55 -1.52 -11.79
N HIS A 56 -7.04 -1.77 -10.58
CA HIS A 56 -7.70 -1.31 -9.37
C HIS A 56 -7.69 0.21 -9.23
N SER A 57 -6.71 0.90 -9.83
CA SER A 57 -6.66 2.37 -9.82
C SER A 57 -7.85 2.97 -10.59
N ALA A 58 -8.32 2.30 -11.65
CA ALA A 58 -9.50 2.70 -12.39
C ALA A 58 -10.77 2.51 -11.56
N TRP A 59 -10.92 1.35 -10.90
CA TRP A 59 -12.06 1.04 -10.03
C TRP A 59 -12.16 1.97 -8.81
N ALA A 60 -11.02 2.42 -8.28
CA ALA A 60 -10.95 3.40 -7.20
C ALA A 60 -11.20 4.84 -7.66
N GLY A 61 -11.34 5.10 -8.97
CA GLY A 61 -11.54 6.43 -9.54
C GLY A 61 -10.26 7.27 -9.69
N TYR A 62 -9.07 6.69 -9.46
CA TYR A 62 -7.79 7.39 -9.65
C TYR A 62 -7.41 7.50 -11.12
N GLY A 63 -7.62 6.43 -11.89
CA GLY A 63 -7.52 6.43 -13.36
C GLY A 63 -6.14 6.76 -13.96
N LYS A 64 -5.07 6.77 -13.15
CA LYS A 64 -3.70 7.13 -13.58
C LYS A 64 -3.10 6.13 -14.56
N TYR A 65 -3.51 4.86 -14.47
CA TYR A 65 -2.95 3.74 -15.26
C TYR A 65 -4.01 3.13 -16.20
N ASP A 66 -5.02 3.91 -16.58
CA ASP A 66 -6.12 3.45 -17.46
C ASP A 66 -5.64 3.01 -18.86
N ASP A 67 -4.46 3.44 -19.29
CA ASP A 67 -3.91 3.14 -20.61
C ASP A 67 -3.17 1.80 -20.69
N ILE A 68 -2.94 1.11 -19.57
CA ILE A 68 -2.21 -0.17 -19.51
C ILE A 68 -3.10 -1.34 -19.08
N ILE A 69 -2.84 -2.53 -19.64
CA ILE A 69 -3.42 -3.79 -19.18
C ILE A 69 -2.31 -4.66 -18.61
N SER A 70 -2.47 -5.15 -17.39
CA SER A 70 -1.60 -6.17 -16.80
C SER A 70 -1.72 -7.46 -17.62
N ILE A 71 -0.61 -7.94 -18.21
CA ILE A 71 -0.60 -9.21 -18.93
C ILE A 71 -0.55 -10.35 -17.91
N PRO A 72 -1.57 -11.22 -17.81
CA PRO A 72 -1.71 -12.15 -16.70
C PRO A 72 -0.80 -13.38 -16.82
N ASN A 73 0.45 -13.23 -17.23
CA ASN A 73 1.40 -14.33 -17.41
C ASN A 73 2.13 -14.71 -16.10
N GLN A 74 3.05 -15.68 -16.18
CA GLN A 74 3.86 -16.10 -15.03
C GLN A 74 4.67 -14.94 -14.44
N ALA A 75 5.28 -14.09 -15.27
CA ALA A 75 6.07 -12.95 -14.80
C ALA A 75 5.23 -11.96 -13.97
N TYR A 76 3.97 -11.73 -14.33
CA TYR A 76 3.05 -10.91 -13.54
C TYR A 76 2.67 -11.56 -12.21
N ARG A 77 2.51 -12.90 -12.17
CA ARG A 77 2.29 -13.61 -10.90
C ARG A 77 3.52 -13.53 -10.00
N ASP A 78 4.72 -13.70 -10.56
CA ASP A 78 5.98 -13.60 -9.82
C ASP A 78 6.17 -12.19 -9.25
N SER A 79 5.89 -11.14 -10.03
CA SER A 79 5.95 -9.76 -9.55
C SER A 79 4.90 -9.48 -8.47
N THR A 80 3.70 -10.04 -8.61
CA THR A 80 2.63 -9.93 -7.60
C THR A 80 3.05 -10.58 -6.28
N LEU A 81 3.67 -11.76 -6.32
CA LEU A 81 4.19 -12.44 -5.14
C LEU A 81 5.37 -11.68 -4.51
N ALA A 82 6.30 -11.19 -5.33
CA ALA A 82 7.43 -10.39 -4.85
C ALA A 82 6.95 -9.10 -4.17
N PHE A 83 5.99 -8.40 -4.78
CA PHE A 83 5.36 -7.20 -4.21
C PHE A 83 4.70 -7.50 -2.86
N ALA A 84 3.86 -8.54 -2.80
CA ALA A 84 3.12 -8.87 -1.58
C ALA A 84 4.07 -9.23 -0.42
N ASN A 85 5.08 -10.05 -0.68
CA ASN A 85 6.07 -10.42 0.33
C ASN A 85 6.93 -9.23 0.77
N ALA A 86 7.37 -8.38 -0.16
CA ALA A 86 8.14 -7.19 0.18
C ALA A 86 7.34 -6.24 1.08
N LYS A 87 6.07 -5.97 0.75
CA LYS A 87 5.21 -5.10 1.55
C LYS A 87 4.83 -5.70 2.91
N LEU A 88 4.66 -7.03 3.01
CA LEU A 88 4.50 -7.69 4.31
C LEU A 88 5.76 -7.53 5.18
N ASN A 89 6.95 -7.67 4.60
CA ASN A 89 8.21 -7.48 5.32
C ASN A 89 8.44 -6.02 5.74
N GLU A 90 8.00 -5.04 4.95
CA GLU A 90 7.98 -3.63 5.35
C GLU A 90 6.99 -3.39 6.50
N LEU A 91 5.76 -3.91 6.37
CA LEU A 91 4.69 -3.76 7.36
C LEU A 91 5.07 -4.37 8.72
N ALA A 92 5.75 -5.51 8.73
CA ALA A 92 6.19 -6.20 9.94
C ALA A 92 7.21 -5.41 10.79
N LYS A 93 7.78 -4.32 10.26
CA LYS A 93 8.72 -3.45 11.01
C LYS A 93 8.00 -2.51 11.98
N PHE A 94 6.70 -2.29 11.82
CA PHE A 94 5.92 -1.47 12.74
C PHE A 94 5.53 -2.29 13.97
N ASP A 95 5.88 -1.79 15.15
CA ASP A 95 5.35 -2.34 16.40
C ASP A 95 3.87 -2.02 16.48
N LEU A 96 3.06 -3.06 16.34
CA LEU A 96 1.61 -2.94 16.31
C LEU A 96 1.07 -2.30 17.58
N ASP A 97 1.62 -2.63 18.75
CA ASP A 97 1.11 -2.13 20.04
C ASP A 97 1.29 -0.62 20.19
N SER A 98 2.32 -0.08 19.55
CA SER A 98 2.64 1.35 19.50
C SER A 98 1.72 2.19 18.59
N LEU A 99 0.95 1.55 17.70
CA LEU A 99 0.06 2.26 16.78
C LEU A 99 -1.26 2.68 17.44
N PRO A 100 -1.81 3.87 17.10
CA PRO A 100 -3.16 4.24 17.48
C PRO A 100 -4.18 3.31 16.80
N THR A 101 -5.37 3.17 17.40
CA THR A 101 -6.41 2.23 16.96
C THR A 101 -6.76 2.33 15.48
N ALA A 102 -6.85 3.54 14.91
CA ALA A 102 -7.13 3.72 13.49
C ALA A 102 -6.03 3.09 12.60
N GLN A 103 -4.76 3.33 12.93
CA GLN A 103 -3.63 2.77 12.19
C GLN A 103 -3.46 1.26 12.38
N LYS A 104 -3.89 0.72 13.54
CA LYS A 104 -4.01 -0.74 13.73
C LYS A 104 -5.00 -1.36 12.75
N THR A 105 -6.14 -0.71 12.51
CA THR A 105 -7.10 -1.18 11.51
C THR A 105 -6.47 -1.20 10.11
N ASP A 106 -5.82 -0.10 9.71
CA ASP A 106 -5.14 -0.01 8.41
C ASP A 106 -4.05 -1.08 8.27
N TYR A 107 -3.26 -1.31 9.31
CA TYR A 107 -2.26 -2.38 9.35
C TYR A 107 -2.89 -3.73 9.02
N TYR A 108 -3.96 -4.11 9.73
CA TYR A 108 -4.61 -5.40 9.53
C TYR A 108 -5.26 -5.52 8.15
N LEU A 109 -5.83 -4.44 7.62
CA LEU A 109 -6.40 -4.43 6.27
C LEU A 109 -5.33 -4.65 5.21
N ILE A 110 -4.19 -3.95 5.32
CA ILE A 110 -3.04 -4.12 4.42
C ILE A 110 -2.51 -5.55 4.52
N GLU A 111 -2.28 -6.05 5.74
CA GLU A 111 -1.77 -7.40 5.97
C GLU A 111 -2.67 -8.47 5.34
N ASN A 112 -3.97 -8.39 5.62
CA ASN A 112 -4.96 -9.32 5.09
C ASN A 112 -5.05 -9.23 3.56
N ALA A 113 -4.99 -8.02 2.98
CA ALA A 113 -5.00 -7.85 1.54
C ALA A 113 -3.80 -8.55 0.88
N LEU A 114 -2.60 -8.39 1.42
CA LEU A 114 -1.37 -8.99 0.88
C LEU A 114 -1.35 -10.52 1.04
N LYS A 115 -1.73 -11.04 2.22
CA LYS A 115 -1.87 -12.48 2.46
C LYS A 115 -2.91 -13.10 1.52
N ARG A 116 -4.04 -12.42 1.30
CA ARG A 116 -5.07 -12.85 0.36
C ARG A 116 -4.54 -12.90 -1.08
N THR A 117 -3.74 -11.93 -1.49
CA THR A 117 -3.09 -11.90 -2.81
C THR A 117 -2.19 -13.12 -3.02
N ILE A 118 -1.34 -13.44 -2.03
CA ILE A 118 -0.46 -14.62 -2.09
C ILE A 118 -1.30 -15.90 -2.20
N TRP A 119 -2.30 -16.06 -1.32
CA TRP A 119 -3.18 -17.23 -1.35
C TRP A 119 -3.92 -17.41 -2.68
N HIS A 120 -4.41 -16.32 -3.30
CA HIS A 120 -5.07 -16.40 -4.60
C HIS A 120 -4.11 -16.87 -5.71
N SER A 121 -2.85 -16.45 -5.64
CA SER A 121 -1.83 -16.80 -6.64
C SER A 121 -1.36 -18.26 -6.48
N GLU A 122 -1.09 -18.71 -5.26
CA GLU A 122 -0.41 -19.98 -4.99
C GLU A 122 -1.34 -21.13 -4.61
N THR A 123 -2.49 -20.84 -3.98
CA THR A 123 -3.38 -21.86 -3.44
C THR A 123 -4.70 -21.92 -4.20
N PHE A 124 -5.43 -20.81 -4.27
CA PHE A 124 -6.76 -20.80 -4.89
C PHE A 124 -6.70 -20.97 -6.41
N LYS A 125 -5.71 -20.32 -7.04
CA LYS A 125 -5.40 -20.43 -8.47
C LYS A 125 -6.62 -20.27 -9.38
N SER A 126 -7.51 -19.33 -9.07
CA SER A 126 -8.67 -19.03 -9.95
C SER A 126 -8.27 -18.55 -11.34
N TRP A 127 -7.01 -18.16 -11.52
CA TRP A 127 -6.43 -17.90 -12.82
C TRP A 127 -6.33 -19.16 -13.71
N GLN A 128 -6.38 -20.37 -13.16
CA GLN A 128 -6.38 -21.61 -13.96
C GLN A 128 -7.81 -22.05 -14.34
N TRP A 129 -8.68 -22.22 -13.34
CA TRP A 129 -9.94 -22.94 -13.52
C TRP A 129 -11.16 -22.05 -13.76
N ASN A 130 -11.00 -20.72 -13.71
CA ASN A 130 -12.07 -19.75 -13.95
C ASN A 130 -11.72 -18.83 -15.14
N PRO A 131 -12.13 -19.21 -16.36
CA PRO A 131 -11.93 -18.39 -17.56
C PRO A 131 -12.64 -17.04 -17.52
N SER A 132 -13.73 -16.89 -16.76
CA SER A 132 -14.48 -15.62 -16.68
C SER A 132 -13.67 -14.47 -16.07
N ASN A 133 -12.55 -14.77 -15.40
CA ASN A 133 -11.60 -13.76 -14.92
C ASN A 133 -10.87 -13.03 -16.07
N TYR A 134 -10.82 -13.62 -17.26
CA TYR A 134 -10.11 -13.08 -18.41
C TYR A 134 -11.00 -12.21 -19.30
N ASN A 135 -11.27 -10.98 -18.85
CA ASN A 135 -12.15 -10.06 -19.56
C ASN A 135 -11.63 -8.61 -19.53
N VAL A 136 -11.29 -8.08 -20.71
CA VAL A 136 -10.79 -6.70 -20.84
C VAL A 136 -11.89 -5.64 -20.87
N SER A 137 -13.16 -6.03 -21.09
CA SER A 137 -14.26 -5.10 -21.36
C SER A 137 -14.49 -4.09 -20.23
N GLY A 138 -14.36 -4.50 -18.97
CA GLY A 138 -14.59 -3.62 -17.81
C GLY A 138 -13.69 -2.38 -17.82
N GLY A 139 -12.39 -2.55 -18.10
CA GLY A 139 -11.46 -1.42 -18.18
C GLY A 139 -11.79 -0.46 -19.33
N PHE A 140 -12.15 -0.99 -20.51
CA PHE A 140 -12.59 -0.15 -21.63
C PHE A 140 -13.89 0.59 -21.32
N ALA A 141 -14.85 -0.07 -20.68
CA ALA A 141 -16.12 0.53 -20.27
C ALA A 141 -15.91 1.68 -19.29
N THR A 142 -15.02 1.53 -18.30
CA THR A 142 -14.69 2.61 -17.35
C THR A 142 -14.16 3.86 -18.05
N ILE A 143 -13.32 3.70 -19.07
CA ILE A 143 -12.76 4.82 -19.84
C ILE A 143 -13.86 5.48 -20.68
N LEU A 144 -14.58 4.69 -21.49
CA LEU A 144 -15.58 5.19 -22.43
C LEU A 144 -16.77 5.87 -21.72
N ASN A 145 -17.14 5.35 -20.55
CA ASN A 145 -18.24 5.89 -19.74
C ASN A 145 -17.81 7.03 -18.80
N SER A 146 -16.55 7.43 -18.81
CA SER A 146 -16.07 8.54 -17.99
C SER A 146 -16.80 9.84 -18.35
N ARG A 147 -17.34 10.52 -17.33
CA ARG A 147 -17.96 11.85 -17.46
C ARG A 147 -16.96 13.00 -17.29
N PHE A 148 -15.70 12.67 -17.01
CA PHE A 148 -14.67 13.65 -16.61
C PHE A 148 -13.58 13.85 -17.67
N LYS A 149 -13.59 13.05 -18.74
CA LYS A 149 -12.65 13.13 -19.87
C LYS A 149 -13.41 13.50 -21.15
N THR A 150 -12.75 14.22 -22.05
CA THR A 150 -13.26 14.47 -23.41
C THR A 150 -13.23 13.20 -24.25
N ASP A 151 -13.97 13.15 -25.35
CA ASP A 151 -13.99 11.97 -26.22
C ASP A 151 -12.62 11.70 -26.86
N ASP A 152 -11.87 12.75 -27.22
CA ASP A 152 -10.49 12.61 -27.73
C ASP A 152 -9.56 11.95 -26.70
N GLU A 153 -9.64 12.36 -25.43
CA GLU A 153 -8.85 11.74 -24.34
C GLU A 153 -9.24 10.27 -24.13
N LYS A 154 -10.55 9.96 -24.18
CA LYS A 154 -11.03 8.58 -24.07
C LYS A 154 -10.51 7.73 -25.21
N PHE A 155 -10.67 8.17 -26.46
CA PHE A 155 -10.23 7.41 -27.63
C PHE A 155 -8.72 7.24 -27.68
N ALA A 156 -7.95 8.27 -27.33
CA ALA A 156 -6.50 8.17 -27.22
C ALA A 156 -6.08 7.13 -26.16
N THR A 157 -6.75 7.11 -25.01
CA THR A 157 -6.49 6.13 -23.94
C THR A 157 -6.87 4.71 -24.39
N VAL A 158 -8.03 4.54 -25.01
CA VAL A 158 -8.51 3.26 -25.56
C VAL A 158 -7.54 2.72 -26.60
N LEU A 159 -7.05 3.56 -27.52
CA LEU A 159 -6.12 3.15 -28.56
C LEU A 159 -4.80 2.60 -27.99
N LYS A 160 -4.28 3.22 -26.93
CA LYS A 160 -3.10 2.71 -26.20
C LYS A 160 -3.41 1.38 -25.52
N ARG A 161 -4.53 1.33 -24.78
CA ARG A 161 -4.95 0.14 -24.03
C ARG A 161 -5.20 -1.06 -24.94
N LEU A 162 -5.72 -0.86 -26.16
CA LEU A 162 -5.96 -1.90 -27.16
C LEU A 162 -4.70 -2.67 -27.57
N GLN A 163 -3.52 -2.05 -27.50
CA GLN A 163 -2.25 -2.68 -27.88
C GLN A 163 -1.90 -3.90 -27.02
N TYR A 164 -2.41 -3.97 -25.79
CA TYR A 164 -2.15 -5.06 -24.85
C TYR A 164 -3.10 -6.26 -25.04
N VAL A 165 -4.21 -6.09 -25.77
CA VAL A 165 -5.28 -7.09 -25.85
C VAL A 165 -4.82 -8.44 -26.43
N PRO A 166 -4.01 -8.50 -27.51
CA PRO A 166 -3.52 -9.78 -28.03
C PRO A 166 -2.71 -10.56 -26.98
N ALA A 167 -1.71 -9.92 -26.38
CA ALA A 167 -0.86 -10.53 -25.36
C ALA A 167 -1.64 -10.97 -24.11
N TYR A 168 -2.67 -10.21 -23.74
CA TYR A 168 -3.55 -10.54 -22.63
C TYR A 168 -4.27 -11.88 -22.85
N TYR A 169 -4.90 -12.05 -24.01
CA TYR A 169 -5.64 -13.28 -24.32
C TYR A 169 -4.72 -14.46 -24.66
N ASP A 170 -3.51 -14.23 -25.17
CA ASP A 170 -2.52 -15.29 -25.32
C ASP A 170 -2.05 -15.83 -23.96
N ALA A 171 -1.80 -14.94 -22.99
CA ALA A 171 -1.51 -15.34 -21.61
C ALA A 171 -2.70 -16.05 -20.96
N ALA A 172 -3.93 -15.59 -21.20
CA ALA A 172 -5.15 -16.24 -20.70
C ALA A 172 -5.24 -17.69 -21.17
N LYS A 173 -5.09 -17.94 -22.48
CA LYS A 173 -5.12 -19.30 -23.05
C LYS A 173 -4.02 -20.19 -22.47
N ALA A 174 -2.83 -19.65 -22.23
CA ALA A 174 -1.72 -20.40 -21.64
C ALA A 174 -1.92 -20.73 -20.15
N ASN A 175 -2.76 -19.99 -19.45
CA ASN A 175 -3.03 -20.17 -18.04
C ASN A 175 -4.18 -21.13 -17.74
N ILE A 176 -5.21 -21.09 -18.58
CA ILE A 176 -6.45 -21.83 -18.34
C ILE A 176 -6.14 -23.32 -18.35
N ASP A 177 -6.47 -23.97 -17.25
CA ASP A 177 -6.24 -25.38 -17.02
C ASP A 177 -7.40 -25.96 -16.19
N ASN A 178 -8.00 -27.04 -16.68
CA ASN A 178 -9.17 -27.71 -16.11
C ASN A 178 -10.29 -26.75 -15.64
N PRO A 179 -10.91 -25.98 -16.57
CA PRO A 179 -11.94 -25.03 -16.20
C PRO A 179 -13.24 -25.71 -15.78
N THR A 180 -14.01 -24.98 -14.96
CA THR A 180 -15.37 -25.37 -14.54
C THR A 180 -16.40 -24.91 -15.58
N LEU A 181 -17.48 -25.67 -15.76
CA LEU A 181 -18.52 -25.37 -16.75
C LEU A 181 -19.27 -24.06 -16.42
N GLU A 182 -19.46 -23.78 -15.13
CA GLU A 182 -20.16 -22.59 -14.65
C GLU A 182 -19.45 -21.28 -14.99
N TYR A 183 -18.14 -21.35 -15.28
CA TYR A 183 -17.28 -20.19 -15.53
C TYR A 183 -16.69 -20.15 -16.96
N THR A 184 -17.19 -21.02 -17.85
CA THR A 184 -16.90 -21.05 -19.30
C THR A 184 -18.11 -20.61 -20.11
#